data_AF-A0ABD1NF80-F1
#
_entry.id   AF-A0ABD1NF80-F1
#
_cell.length_a   1.000
_cell.length_b   1.000
_cell.length_c   1.000
_cell.angle_alpha   90.00
_cell.angle_beta   90.00
_cell.angle_gamma   90.00
#
_symmetry.space_group_name_H-M   'P 1'
#
loop_
_entity.id
_entity.type
_entity.pdbx_description
1 polymer ?
#
loop_
_entity_poly.entity_id
_entity_poly.type
_entity_poly.pdbx_seq_one_letter_code
_entity_poly.pdbx_strand_id
1 'polypeptide(L)'
;MIDSLKEPMSNVYILSLPSKVVRAAIDVGDGGFIVVEFDTLMDMKFNDINGNHIGVDLNSVVSSEVGDMTSIGINLKNGDLINAWIEFNELNDFMYVGFSGSTQGSTKIHIIE
;
A
#
# COMPACT_ATOMS: atom_id res chain seq x y z
N MET A 1 7.03 32.12 20.37
CA MET A 1 6.03 31.09 20.71
C MET A 1 6.03 30.13 19.54
N ILE A 2 6.54 28.93 19.74
CA ILE A 2 6.50 27.86 18.74
C ILE A 2 5.25 27.08 19.14
N ASP A 3 4.19 27.20 18.35
CA ASP A 3 2.99 26.40 18.57
C ASP A 3 3.32 24.96 18.17
N SER A 4 3.67 24.19 19.19
CA SER A 4 3.48 22.75 19.20
C SER A 4 2.00 22.46 19.40
N LEU A 5 1.54 21.32 18.85
CA LEU A 5 0.21 20.69 18.89
C LEU A 5 -0.54 20.90 17.56
N LYS A 6 -0.86 19.89 16.75
CA LYS A 6 -1.02 18.45 17.02
C LYS A 6 -1.30 17.78 15.66
N GLU A 7 -0.32 17.13 15.04
CA GLU A 7 -0.63 16.32 13.85
C GLU A 7 -1.42 15.09 14.33
N PRO A 8 -2.66 14.84 13.85
CA PRO A 8 -3.32 13.56 14.07
C PRO A 8 -2.66 12.53 13.14
N MET A 9 -1.44 12.11 13.46
CA MET A 9 -0.81 10.96 12.81
C MET A 9 -1.47 9.71 13.39
N SER A 10 -2.62 9.32 12.83
CA SER A 10 -3.23 8.01 13.07
C SER A 10 -2.29 6.94 12.52
N ASN A 11 -1.31 6.53 13.32
CA ASN A 11 -0.34 5.50 12.96
C ASN A 11 -1.06 4.14 12.91
N VAL A 12 -1.14 3.53 11.73
CA VAL A 12 -1.67 2.16 11.55
C VAL A 12 -0.55 1.21 11.07
N TYR A 13 -0.62 0.00 11.61
CA TYR A 13 0.46 -0.94 11.91
C TYR A 13 1.30 -1.47 10.74
N ILE A 14 2.60 -1.65 11.05
CA ILE A 14 3.59 -2.36 10.23
C ILE A 14 3.20 -3.83 10.13
N LEU A 15 2.78 -4.26 8.94
CA LEU A 15 2.60 -5.67 8.61
C LEU A 15 3.85 -6.18 7.89
N SER A 16 4.65 -6.98 8.59
CA SER A 16 5.74 -7.76 8.00
C SER A 16 5.19 -9.13 7.65
N LEU A 17 5.19 -9.48 6.36
CA LEU A 17 4.39 -10.60 5.87
C LEU A 17 5.16 -11.50 4.90
N PRO A 18 5.16 -12.82 5.11
CA PRO A 18 5.68 -13.77 4.14
C PRO A 18 4.68 -13.97 3.00
N SER A 19 4.87 -13.23 1.90
CA SER A 19 4.46 -13.50 0.49
C SER A 19 3.13 -14.19 0.18
N LYS A 20 2.15 -14.18 1.07
CA LYS A 20 0.82 -14.73 0.82
C LYS A 20 -0.21 -13.67 1.15
N VAL A 21 -0.66 -13.02 0.08
CA VAL A 21 -1.82 -12.13 -0.07
C VAL A 21 -2.30 -11.58 1.25
N VAL A 22 -1.83 -10.37 1.57
CA VAL A 22 -2.40 -9.61 2.67
C VAL A 22 -2.93 -8.31 2.12
N ARG A 23 -4.17 -8.03 2.51
CA ARG A 23 -4.88 -6.80 2.23
C ARG A 23 -4.91 -6.03 3.55
N ALA A 24 -4.40 -4.80 3.55
CA ALA A 24 -4.68 -3.87 4.63
C ALA A 24 -6.01 -3.20 4.28
N ALA A 25 -7.06 -3.46 5.07
CA ALA A 25 -8.40 -2.92 4.84
C ALA A 25 -8.77 -1.94 5.97
N ILE A 26 -9.36 -0.81 5.59
CA ILE A 26 -9.88 0.20 6.50
C ILE A 26 -11.36 0.33 6.21
N ASP A 27 -12.20 -0.01 7.19
CA ASP A 27 -13.62 0.28 7.17
C ASP A 27 -13.81 1.77 7.40
N VAL A 28 -14.42 2.46 6.44
CA VAL A 28 -14.65 3.91 6.48
C VAL A 28 -16.10 4.27 6.83
N GLY A 29 -16.93 3.28 7.19
CA GLY A 29 -18.34 3.47 7.54
C GLY A 29 -19.29 3.42 6.34
N ASP A 30 -20.59 3.31 6.62
CA ASP A 30 -21.67 3.19 5.61
C ASP A 30 -21.48 2.07 4.58
N GLY A 31 -20.75 1.01 4.96
CA GLY A 31 -20.42 -0.12 4.09
C GLY A 31 -19.24 0.16 3.14
N GLY A 32 -18.55 1.29 3.32
CA GLY A 32 -17.37 1.65 2.56
C GLY A 32 -16.08 1.05 3.13
N PHE A 33 -15.14 0.75 2.25
CA PHE A 33 -13.82 0.28 2.58
C PHE A 33 -12.76 0.90 1.66
N ILE A 34 -11.56 1.05 2.23
CA ILE A 34 -10.33 1.33 1.51
C ILE A 34 -9.42 0.13 1.70
N VAL A 35 -8.83 -0.40 0.63
CA VAL A 35 -7.89 -1.52 0.69
C VAL A 35 -6.59 -1.15 -0.01
N VAL A 36 -5.47 -1.48 0.62
CA VAL A 36 -4.18 -1.59 -0.08
C VAL A 36 -3.96 -3.06 -0.40
N GLU A 37 -3.88 -3.38 -1.69
CA GLU A 37 -3.66 -4.72 -2.18
C GLU A 37 -2.23 -4.93 -2.68
N PHE A 38 -1.70 -6.12 -2.41
CA PHE A 38 -0.42 -6.60 -2.94
C PHE A 38 -0.74 -7.75 -3.89
N ASP A 39 -1.00 -7.44 -5.16
CA ASP A 39 -1.45 -8.43 -6.11
C ASP A 39 -0.28 -9.11 -6.84
N THR A 40 -0.32 -10.44 -6.79
CA THR A 40 0.64 -11.35 -7.39
C THR A 40 0.05 -12.10 -8.59
N LEU A 41 -1.21 -11.88 -8.90
CA LEU A 41 -1.92 -12.44 -10.03
C LEU A 41 -2.23 -11.32 -11.02
N MET A 42 -2.28 -11.69 -12.30
CA MET A 42 -2.74 -10.78 -13.34
C MET A 42 -4.12 -11.23 -13.77
N ASP A 43 -5.11 -10.37 -13.59
CA ASP A 43 -6.47 -10.56 -14.02
C ASP A 43 -6.92 -9.39 -14.91
N MET A 44 -7.01 -9.65 -16.21
CA MET A 44 -7.45 -8.65 -17.19
C MET A 44 -8.87 -8.13 -16.93
N LYS A 45 -9.71 -8.90 -16.23
CA LYS A 45 -11.08 -8.48 -15.89
C LYS A 45 -11.09 -7.32 -14.89
N PHE A 46 -10.06 -7.22 -14.05
CA PHE A 46 -9.92 -6.19 -13.02
C PHE A 46 -8.93 -5.09 -13.40
N ASN A 47 -8.48 -5.07 -14.67
CA ASN A 47 -7.53 -4.10 -15.21
C ASN A 47 -6.14 -4.13 -14.55
N ASP A 48 -5.72 -5.30 -14.05
CA ASP A 48 -4.38 -5.47 -13.51
C ASP A 48 -3.33 -5.14 -14.57
N ILE A 49 -2.39 -4.26 -14.22
CA ILE A 49 -1.31 -3.86 -15.13
C ILE A 49 -0.31 -5.01 -15.37
N ASN A 50 -0.13 -5.89 -14.38
CA ASN A 50 0.69 -7.10 -14.40
C ASN A 50 0.42 -7.93 -13.13
N GLY A 51 1.08 -9.08 -12.98
CA GLY A 51 0.94 -9.93 -11.78
C GLY A 51 1.94 -9.62 -10.66
N ASN A 52 2.36 -8.38 -10.48
CA ASN A 52 3.35 -7.92 -9.52
C ASN A 52 3.14 -6.41 -9.22
N HIS A 53 1.96 -6.04 -8.73
CA HIS A 53 1.59 -4.65 -8.50
C HIS A 53 1.02 -4.43 -7.09
N ILE A 54 1.09 -3.19 -6.63
CA ILE A 54 0.36 -2.72 -5.44
C ILE A 54 -0.78 -1.83 -5.92
N GLY A 55 -1.94 -1.99 -5.32
CA GLY A 55 -3.16 -1.27 -5.68
C GLY A 55 -3.84 -0.59 -4.50
N VAL A 56 -4.57 0.48 -4.77
CA VAL A 56 -5.49 1.13 -3.82
C VAL A 56 -6.92 0.97 -4.30
N ASP A 57 -7.69 0.19 -3.55
CA ASP A 57 -9.07 -0.17 -3.82
C ASP A 57 -10.03 0.71 -2.99
N LEU A 58 -10.96 1.38 -3.66
CA LEU A 58 -11.99 2.23 -3.03
C LEU A 58 -13.37 1.65 -3.33
N ASN A 59 -13.96 0.93 -2.37
CA ASN A 59 -15.26 0.26 -2.53
C ASN A 59 -15.37 -0.66 -3.76
N SER A 60 -14.23 -1.12 -4.28
CA SER A 60 -14.09 -1.82 -5.55
C SER A 60 -12.95 -2.82 -5.44
N VAL A 61 -12.90 -3.78 -6.37
CA VAL A 61 -11.76 -4.70 -6.60
C VAL A 61 -10.94 -4.27 -7.82
N VAL A 62 -11.31 -3.16 -8.44
CA VAL A 62 -10.51 -2.49 -9.48
C VAL A 62 -9.84 -1.32 -8.79
N SER A 63 -8.53 -1.38 -8.71
CA SER A 63 -7.71 -0.35 -8.08
C SER A 63 -7.89 1.00 -8.75
N SER A 64 -8.06 2.04 -7.92
CA SER A 64 -8.10 3.44 -8.33
C SER A 64 -6.70 3.97 -8.62
N GLU A 65 -5.69 3.51 -7.87
CA GLU A 65 -4.28 3.83 -8.06
C GLU A 65 -3.45 2.54 -8.07
N VAL A 66 -2.43 2.47 -8.92
CA VAL A 66 -1.62 1.25 -9.11
C VAL A 66 -0.13 1.59 -9.26
N GLY A 67 0.71 0.87 -8.50
CA GLY A 67 2.17 0.90 -8.61
C GLY A 67 2.75 -0.40 -9.15
N ASP A 68 3.55 -0.33 -10.22
CA ASP A 68 4.30 -1.49 -10.73
C ASP A 68 5.55 -1.77 -9.89
N MET A 69 5.55 -2.87 -9.14
CA MET A 69 6.69 -3.25 -8.30
C MET A 69 7.90 -3.68 -9.12
N THR A 70 7.68 -4.14 -10.36
CA THR A 70 8.75 -4.53 -11.27
C THR A 70 9.61 -3.33 -11.66
N SER A 71 8.97 -2.17 -11.86
CA SER A 71 9.63 -0.92 -12.26
C SER A 71 10.67 -0.43 -11.24
N ILE A 72 10.51 -0.84 -9.98
CA ILE A 72 11.39 -0.49 -8.85
C ILE A 72 12.21 -1.68 -8.33
N GLY A 73 12.19 -2.81 -9.02
CA GLY A 73 13.01 -3.98 -8.70
C GLY A 73 12.51 -4.82 -7.52
N ILE A 74 11.24 -4.69 -7.13
CA ILE A 74 10.60 -5.50 -6.09
C ILE A 74 9.81 -6.63 -6.74
N ASN A 75 9.94 -7.85 -6.22
CA ASN A 75 9.17 -9.01 -6.66
C ASN A 75 8.34 -9.53 -5.50
N LEU A 76 7.02 -9.32 -5.54
CA LEU A 76 6.09 -9.72 -4.49
C LEU A 76 6.01 -11.25 -4.29
N LYS A 77 6.52 -12.05 -5.24
CA LYS A 77 6.42 -13.52 -5.25
C LYS A 77 7.63 -14.24 -4.66
N ASN A 78 8.70 -13.52 -4.31
CA ASN A 78 10.00 -14.14 -4.10
C ASN A 78 10.28 -14.61 -2.66
N GLY A 79 9.34 -14.45 -1.72
CA GLY A 79 9.58 -14.81 -0.32
C GLY A 79 10.04 -13.65 0.56
N ASP A 80 10.42 -12.51 -0.03
CA ASP A 80 11.01 -11.40 0.70
C ASP A 80 9.96 -10.69 1.57
N LEU A 81 10.44 -10.16 2.70
CA LEU A 81 9.61 -9.36 3.58
C LEU A 81 9.41 -7.97 2.98
N ILE A 82 8.14 -7.57 2.95
CA ILE A 82 7.70 -6.24 2.61
C ILE A 82 7.02 -5.67 3.85
N ASN A 83 7.38 -4.45 4.19
CA ASN A 83 6.68 -3.65 5.18
C ASN A 83 5.92 -2.56 4.46
N ALA A 84 4.69 -2.30 4.89
CA ALA A 84 3.89 -1.20 4.38
C ALA A 84 3.23 -0.44 5.53
N TRP A 85 2.92 0.82 5.28
CA TRP A 85 2.17 1.69 6.18
C TRP A 85 1.25 2.59 5.37
N ILE A 86 0.14 2.98 6.01
CA ILE A 86 -0.84 3.90 5.45
C ILE A 86 -0.89 5.10 6.37
N GLU A 87 -0.78 6.29 5.80
CA GLU A 87 -0.85 7.55 6.51
C GLU A 87 -1.99 8.39 5.95
N PHE A 88 -2.84 8.90 6.84
CA PHE A 88 -3.96 9.78 6.49
C PHE A 88 -3.65 11.20 6.93
N ASN A 89 -3.78 12.13 5.99
CA ASN A 89 -3.74 13.54 6.28
C ASN A 89 -5.15 14.12 6.24
N GLU A 90 -5.78 14.21 7.42
CA GLU A 90 -7.14 14.73 7.59
C GLU A 90 -7.29 16.21 7.19
N LEU A 91 -6.20 16.98 7.17
CA LEU A 91 -6.24 18.41 6.85
C LEU A 91 -6.29 18.67 5.34
N ASN A 92 -5.70 17.78 4.55
CA ASN A 92 -5.57 17.93 3.10
C ASN A 92 -6.35 16.86 2.31
N ASP A 93 -7.06 15.96 3.00
CA ASP A 93 -7.83 14.85 2.41
C ASP A 93 -6.98 13.95 1.50
N PHE A 94 -5.74 13.68 1.93
CA PHE A 94 -4.80 12.80 1.23
C PHE A 94 -4.53 11.54 2.04
N MET A 95 -4.36 10.42 1.32
CA MET A 95 -3.85 9.16 1.85
C MET A 95 -2.52 8.84 1.19
N TYR A 96 -1.52 8.51 2.00
CA TYR A 96 -0.23 8.02 1.53
C TYR A 96 -0.10 6.54 1.83
N VAL A 97 0.37 5.80 0.83
CA VAL A 97 0.75 4.39 0.98
C VAL A 97 2.27 4.31 0.81
N GLY A 98 2.97 4.02 1.90
CA GLY A 98 4.41 3.82 1.90
C GLY A 98 4.75 2.35 2.03
N PHE A 99 5.82 1.93 1.38
CA PHE A 99 6.34 0.58 1.51
C PHE A 99 7.86 0.53 1.47
N SER A 100 8.39 -0.52 2.07
CA SER A 100 9.81 -0.87 2.01
C SER A 100 9.93 -2.37 1.83
N GLY A 101 10.72 -2.77 0.84
CA GLY A 101 11.10 -4.16 0.60
C GLY A 101 12.58 -4.34 0.91
N SER A 102 12.93 -5.53 1.41
CA SER A 102 14.32 -5.99 1.29
C SER A 102 14.46 -6.64 -0.07
N THR A 103 15.07 -5.94 -1.03
CA THR A 103 15.68 -6.64 -2.17
C THR A 103 16.92 -7.37 -1.63
N GLN A 104 17.38 -8.46 -2.23
CA GLN A 104 18.63 -9.12 -1.79
C GLN A 104 19.75 -8.08 -1.59
N GLY A 105 19.99 -7.69 -0.33
CA GLY A 105 21.00 -6.71 0.07
C GLY A 105 20.64 -5.21 0.09
N SER A 106 19.38 -4.75 -0.06
CA SER A 106 19.08 -3.31 0.05
C SER A 106 17.68 -2.97 0.58
N THR A 107 17.64 -2.18 1.66
CA THR A 107 16.47 -1.42 2.13
C THR A 107 16.43 -0.05 1.45
N LYS A 108 15.66 0.08 0.35
CA LYS A 108 15.28 1.38 -0.22
C LYS A 108 13.80 1.64 0.05
N ILE A 109 13.48 2.85 0.48
CA ILE A 109 12.10 3.32 0.68
C ILE A 109 11.61 3.86 -0.66
N HIS A 110 10.42 3.42 -1.09
CA HIS A 110 9.76 3.90 -2.30
C HIS A 110 8.45 4.59 -1.88
N ILE A 111 8.23 5.80 -2.38
CA ILE A 111 7.03 6.60 -2.17
C ILE A 111 6.32 6.67 -3.52
N ILE A 112 5.03 6.34 -3.55
CA ILE A 112 4.13 6.58 -4.68
C ILE A 112 3.28 7.78 -4.27
N GLU A 113 3.28 8.82 -5.10
CA GLU A 113 2.49 10.05 -4.94
C GLU A 113 1.26 10.03 -5.84
#